data_AF-A0A543KHQ4-F1
#
_entry.id   AF-A0A543KHQ4-F1
#
_cell.length_a   1.000
_cell.length_b   1.000
_cell.length_c   1.000
_cell.angle_alpha   90.00
_cell.angle_beta   90.00
_cell.angle_gamma   90.00
#
_symmetry.space_group_name_H-M   'P 1'
#
loop_
_entity.id
_entity.type
_entity.pdbx_description
1 polymer ?
#
loop_
_entity_poly.entity_id
_entity_poly.type
_entity_poly.pdbx_seq_one_letter_code
_entity_poly.pdbx_strand_id
1 'polypeptide(L)'
;MLSVIAPDAVAICPHVPHMGEHWAEPAALPLGPIYCVIEGRVVCVEYMFLASELASGAGWTEIATGMQTPPLTRIDMEYKADGVGPFQEPLYQRHPYFAKSEVLAAHWDR
;
A
#
# COMPACT_ATOMS: atom_id res chain seq x y z
N MET A 1 8.36 13.22 -0.84
CA MET A 1 7.47 13.30 -2.02
C MET A 1 7.67 12.02 -2.82
N LEU A 2 6.65 11.52 -3.50
CA LEU A 2 6.75 10.28 -4.29
C LEU A 2 7.92 10.33 -5.29
N SER A 3 8.07 11.44 -6.01
CA SER A 3 9.12 11.63 -7.03
C SER A 3 10.57 11.50 -6.53
N VAL A 4 10.79 11.59 -5.21
CA VAL A 4 12.11 11.38 -4.59
C VAL A 4 12.27 9.92 -4.14
N ILE A 5 11.17 9.26 -3.81
CA ILE A 5 11.14 7.90 -3.28
C ILE A 5 11.17 6.87 -4.41
N ALA A 6 10.32 7.07 -5.42
CA ALA A 6 10.12 6.18 -6.55
C ALA A 6 9.86 7.05 -7.79
N PRO A 7 10.92 7.57 -8.45
CA PRO A 7 10.79 8.50 -9.57
C PRO A 7 10.13 7.87 -10.80
N ASP A 8 10.22 6.55 -10.93
CA ASP A 8 9.66 5.78 -12.06
C ASP A 8 8.33 5.12 -11.71
N ALA A 9 7.73 5.46 -10.56
CA ALA A 9 6.43 4.94 -10.17
C ALA A 9 5.33 5.40 -11.11
N VAL A 10 4.42 4.48 -11.43
CA VAL A 10 3.24 4.73 -12.26
C VAL A 10 1.98 4.64 -11.42
N ALA A 11 0.97 5.43 -11.75
CA ALA A 11 -0.35 5.34 -11.13
C ALA A 11 -1.02 4.02 -11.52
N ILE A 12 -1.48 3.26 -10.53
CA ILE A 12 -2.11 1.94 -10.72
C ILE A 12 -3.58 1.91 -10.27
N CYS A 13 -3.95 2.79 -9.34
CA CYS A 13 -5.31 2.94 -8.85
C CYS A 13 -5.59 4.43 -8.65
N PRO A 14 -6.78 4.93 -9.04
CA PRO A 14 -7.19 6.28 -8.69
C PRO A 14 -7.38 6.42 -7.17
N HIS A 15 -7.94 7.54 -6.74
CA HIS A 15 -8.18 7.83 -5.34
C HIS A 15 -9.01 6.73 -4.64
N VAL A 16 -8.49 6.24 -3.51
CA VAL A 16 -9.19 5.38 -2.55
C VAL A 16 -9.36 6.16 -1.25
N PRO A 17 -10.55 6.14 -0.62
CA PRO A 17 -10.80 6.85 0.63
C PRO A 17 -9.71 6.56 1.68
N HIS A 18 -9.23 7.63 2.33
CA HIS A 18 -8.15 7.59 3.33
C HIS A 18 -6.76 7.18 2.85
N MET A 19 -6.58 6.72 1.61
CA MET A 19 -5.28 6.29 1.09
C MET A 19 -4.76 7.22 0.00
N GLY A 20 -5.65 7.83 -0.76
CA GLY A 20 -5.25 8.61 -1.94
C GLY A 20 -5.09 7.73 -3.18
N GLU A 21 -4.34 8.23 -4.14
CA GLU A 21 -3.97 7.47 -5.35
C GLU A 21 -2.94 6.39 -5.00
N HIS A 22 -2.95 5.28 -5.73
CA HIS A 22 -1.93 4.25 -5.57
C HIS A 22 -0.93 4.30 -6.72
N TRP A 23 0.34 4.25 -6.35
CA TRP A 23 1.47 4.34 -7.26
C TRP A 23 2.45 3.21 -6.95
N ALA A 24 3.05 2.61 -7.97
CA ALA A 24 4.08 1.59 -7.77
C ALA A 24 5.12 1.65 -8.88
N GLU A 25 6.36 1.29 -8.56
CA GLU A 25 7.31 0.96 -9.61
C GLU A 25 6.89 -0.37 -10.26
N PRO A 26 6.95 -0.49 -11.60
CA PRO A 26 6.56 -1.72 -12.28
C PRO A 26 7.26 -2.98 -11.74
N ALA A 27 8.51 -2.87 -11.28
CA ALA A 27 9.27 -3.98 -10.71
C ALA A 27 8.78 -4.46 -9.33
N ALA A 28 7.99 -3.64 -8.61
CA ALA A 28 7.42 -3.97 -7.32
C ALA A 28 6.03 -4.61 -7.44
N LEU A 29 5.41 -4.57 -8.63
CA LEU A 29 4.10 -5.16 -8.85
C LEU A 29 4.21 -6.69 -9.00
N PRO A 30 3.17 -7.44 -8.57
CA PRO A 30 1.89 -6.96 -8.02
C PRO A 30 1.84 -6.83 -6.49
N LEU A 31 2.87 -7.26 -5.75
CA LEU A 31 2.80 -7.44 -4.30
C LEU A 31 3.22 -6.20 -3.48
N GLY A 32 3.92 -5.25 -4.08
CA GLY A 32 4.37 -4.01 -3.47
C GLY A 32 5.89 -3.94 -3.20
N PRO A 33 6.39 -2.82 -2.65
CA PRO A 33 5.62 -1.74 -2.05
C PRO A 33 4.78 -0.94 -3.05
N ILE A 34 3.51 -0.73 -2.71
CA ILE A 34 2.62 0.21 -3.39
C ILE A 34 2.52 1.47 -2.51
N TYR A 35 2.70 2.64 -3.09
CA TYR A 35 2.65 3.92 -2.38
C TYR A 35 1.25 4.53 -2.46
N CYS A 36 0.63 4.74 -1.30
CA CYS A 36 -0.60 5.52 -1.20
C CYS A 36 -0.23 7.00 -1.10
N VAL A 37 -0.77 7.84 -1.99
CA VAL A 37 -0.33 9.22 -2.16
C VAL A 37 -1.48 10.19 -2.05
N ILE A 38 -1.33 11.14 -1.13
CA ILE A 38 -2.22 12.30 -0.98
C ILE A 38 -1.39 13.56 -1.23
N GLU A 39 -1.80 14.37 -2.22
CA GLU A 39 -1.15 15.65 -2.56
C GLU A 39 0.38 15.50 -2.79
N GLY A 40 0.79 14.42 -3.46
CA GLY A 40 2.21 14.11 -3.75
C GLY A 40 3.03 13.58 -2.56
N ARG A 41 2.41 13.41 -1.39
CA ARG A 41 3.02 12.85 -0.18
C ARG A 41 2.60 11.40 0.01
N VAL A 42 3.57 10.53 0.28
CA VAL A 42 3.31 9.14 0.65
C VAL A 42 2.71 9.11 2.05
N VAL A 43 1.48 8.60 2.19
CA VAL A 43 0.73 8.53 3.45
C VAL A 43 0.62 7.11 3.99
N CYS A 44 0.69 6.09 3.12
CA CYS A 44 0.94 4.71 3.47
C CYS A 44 1.81 4.00 2.43
N VAL A 45 2.37 2.87 2.83
CA VAL A 45 2.82 1.84 1.90
C VAL A 45 1.83 0.68 2.01
N GLU A 46 1.57 -0.02 0.92
CA GLU A 46 0.72 -1.19 0.85
C GLU A 46 1.51 -2.41 0.35
N TYR A 47 1.19 -3.56 0.92
CA TYR A 47 1.67 -4.87 0.49
C TYR A 47 0.51 -5.85 0.39
N MET A 48 0.58 -6.75 -0.59
CA MET A 48 -0.36 -7.85 -0.75
C MET A 48 0.30 -9.17 -0.33
N PHE A 49 -0.45 -10.03 0.35
CA PHE A 49 -0.03 -11.38 0.75
C PHE A 49 -1.13 -12.37 0.40
N LEU A 50 -0.84 -13.35 -0.46
CA LEU A 50 -1.86 -14.34 -0.82
C LEU A 50 -2.20 -15.20 0.40
N ALA A 51 -3.50 -15.44 0.62
CA ALA A 51 -3.94 -16.27 1.74
C ALA A 51 -3.47 -17.72 1.58
N SER A 52 -3.32 -18.18 0.34
CA SER A 52 -2.76 -19.49 -0.02
C SER A 52 -1.30 -19.62 0.42
N GLU A 53 -0.48 -18.60 0.22
CA GLU A 53 0.92 -18.57 0.67
C GLU A 53 1.02 -18.57 2.20
N LEU A 54 0.19 -17.77 2.88
CA LEU A 54 0.10 -17.77 4.34
C LEU A 54 -0.29 -19.16 4.88
N ALA A 55 -1.28 -19.81 4.28
CA ALA A 55 -1.72 -21.15 4.67
C ALA A 55 -0.65 -22.23 4.46
N SER A 56 0.23 -22.03 3.46
CA SER A 56 1.36 -22.93 3.17
C SER A 56 2.56 -22.73 4.10
N GLY A 57 2.52 -21.73 4.99
CA GLY A 57 3.62 -21.40 5.90
C GLY A 57 4.74 -20.58 5.26
N ALA A 58 4.45 -19.85 4.17
CA ALA A 58 5.40 -18.93 3.57
C ALA A 58 5.82 -17.85 4.59
N GLY A 59 7.08 -17.41 4.47
CA GLY A 59 7.67 -16.38 5.32
C GLY A 59 8.11 -15.19 4.49
N TRP A 60 7.82 -13.99 4.98
CA TRP A 60 8.29 -12.73 4.41
C TRP A 60 9.12 -12.00 5.45
N THR A 61 10.43 -11.98 5.23
CA THR A 61 11.38 -11.26 6.09
C THR A 61 11.89 -10.03 5.35
N GLU A 62 12.23 -8.97 6.09
CA GLU A 62 12.90 -7.79 5.52
C GLU A 62 12.12 -7.09 4.40
N ILE A 63 10.80 -7.06 4.49
CA ILE A 63 9.92 -6.40 3.51
C ILE A 63 10.31 -4.92 3.39
N ALA A 64 10.86 -4.55 2.24
CA ALA A 64 11.35 -3.21 2.00
C ALA A 64 10.21 -2.23 1.70
N THR A 65 10.30 -1.03 2.27
CA THR A 65 9.41 0.11 1.98
C THR A 65 9.85 0.94 0.78
N GLY A 66 11.08 0.73 0.30
CA GLY A 66 11.71 1.58 -0.72
C GLY A 66 11.99 3.01 -0.25
N MET A 67 11.81 3.31 1.04
CA MET A 67 12.05 4.63 1.62
C MET A 67 12.37 4.56 3.11
N GLN A 68 13.09 5.57 3.61
CA GLN A 68 13.10 5.83 5.04
C GLN A 68 11.69 6.26 5.47
N THR A 69 11.03 5.43 6.27
CA THR A 69 9.65 5.69 6.68
C THR A 69 9.59 6.79 7.73
N PRO A 70 8.61 7.70 7.67
CA PRO A 70 8.22 8.50 8.83
C PRO A 70 7.71 7.58 9.97
N PRO A 71 7.49 8.14 11.17
CA PRO A 71 6.87 7.38 12.25
C PRO A 71 5.53 6.77 11.84
N LEU A 72 5.32 5.50 12.19
CA LEU A 72 4.05 4.83 11.99
C LEU A 72 2.97 5.43 12.89
N THR A 73 1.80 5.68 12.32
CA THR A 73 0.62 6.14 13.05
C THR A 73 -0.41 5.03 13.23
N ARG A 74 -0.52 4.13 12.26
CA ARG A 74 -1.43 2.99 12.24
C ARG A 74 -0.89 1.89 11.33
N ILE A 75 -1.24 0.64 11.60
CA ILE A 75 -1.10 -0.46 10.65
C ILE A 75 -2.46 -1.11 10.52
N ASP A 76 -2.96 -1.17 9.30
CA ASP A 76 -4.16 -1.96 8.98
C ASP A 76 -3.73 -3.26 8.27
N MET A 77 -4.49 -4.32 8.51
CA MET A 77 -4.37 -5.58 7.77
C MET A 77 -5.78 -6.04 7.40
N GLU A 78 -6.12 -5.91 6.12
CA GLU A 78 -7.46 -6.16 5.59
C GLU A 78 -7.48 -7.47 4.81
N TYR A 79 -8.45 -8.33 5.10
CA TYR A 79 -8.70 -9.54 4.31
C TYR A 79 -9.64 -9.22 3.14
N LYS A 80 -9.19 -9.54 1.92
CA LYS A 80 -9.98 -9.42 0.69
C LYS A 80 -10.37 -10.82 0.23
N ALA A 81 -11.56 -11.26 0.65
CA ALA A 81 -12.04 -12.62 0.37
C ALA A 81 -12.10 -12.95 -1.13
N ASP A 82 -12.42 -11.96 -1.96
CA ASP A 82 -12.55 -12.12 -3.42
C ASP A 82 -11.29 -11.67 -4.19
N GLY A 83 -10.20 -11.33 -3.49
CA GLY A 83 -9.01 -10.72 -4.08
C GLY A 83 -9.15 -9.21 -4.35
N VAL A 84 -8.11 -8.62 -4.91
CA VAL A 84 -8.03 -7.19 -5.28
C VAL A 84 -6.90 -6.97 -6.29
N GLY A 85 -7.06 -5.94 -7.13
CA GLY A 85 -6.07 -5.61 -8.16
C GLY A 85 -5.95 -6.73 -9.20
N PRO A 86 -4.74 -7.23 -9.52
CA PRO A 86 -4.56 -8.28 -10.50
C PRO A 86 -4.93 -9.68 -9.97
N PHE A 87 -5.20 -9.83 -8.66
CA PHE A 87 -5.49 -11.11 -8.04
C PHE A 87 -6.98 -11.41 -7.98
N GLN A 88 -7.35 -12.63 -8.33
CA GLN A 88 -8.71 -13.18 -8.26
C GLN A 88 -8.86 -14.24 -7.16
N GLU A 89 -7.96 -14.23 -6.18
CA GLU A 89 -7.95 -15.16 -5.04
C GLU A 89 -7.82 -14.39 -3.72
N PRO A 90 -8.21 -15.00 -2.59
CA PRO A 90 -8.18 -14.30 -1.32
C PRO A 90 -6.77 -13.87 -0.91
N LEU A 91 -6.65 -12.63 -0.43
CA LEU A 91 -5.38 -12.08 0.03
C LEU A 91 -5.56 -11.14 1.22
N TYR A 92 -4.46 -10.84 1.90
CA TYR A 92 -4.38 -9.77 2.88
C TYR A 92 -3.65 -8.58 2.29
N GLN A 93 -4.24 -7.40 2.41
CA GLN A 93 -3.52 -6.14 2.23
C GLN A 93 -3.00 -5.67 3.58
N ARG A 94 -1.75 -5.24 3.66
CA ARG A 94 -1.17 -4.61 4.84
C ARG A 94 -0.80 -3.18 4.53
N HIS A 95 -1.31 -2.24 5.32
CA HIS A 95 -1.10 -0.82 5.14
C HIS A 95 -0.44 -0.18 6.37
N PRO A 96 0.89 -0.02 6.40
CA PRO A 96 1.54 0.86 7.36
C PRO A 96 1.32 2.32 6.97
N TYR A 97 0.58 3.05 7.81
CA TYR A 97 0.29 4.48 7.63
C TYR A 97 1.29 5.35 8.39
N PHE A 98 1.58 6.51 7.81
CA PHE A 98 2.51 7.51 8.35
C PHE A 98 1.84 8.87 8.64
N ALA A 99 0.66 9.13 8.05
CA ALA A 99 -0.09 10.35 8.29
C ALA A 99 -1.05 10.19 9.48
N LYS A 100 -1.38 11.31 10.14
CA LYS A 100 -2.36 11.32 11.25
C LYS A 100 -3.76 11.01 10.73
N SER A 101 -4.58 10.36 11.56
CA SER A 101 -5.96 9.98 11.21
C SER A 101 -6.81 11.14 10.72
N GLU A 102 -6.64 12.34 11.26
CA GLU A 102 -7.35 13.55 10.82
C GLU A 102 -7.03 13.94 9.38
N VAL A 103 -5.76 13.80 8.98
CA VAL A 103 -5.32 14.02 7.59
C VAL A 103 -5.94 12.97 6.69
N LEU A 104 -5.92 11.70 7.08
CA LEU A 104 -6.54 10.63 6.28
C LEU A 104 -8.06 10.82 6.15
N ALA A 105 -8.73 11.24 7.23
CA ALA A 105 -10.18 11.45 7.27
C ALA A 105 -10.64 12.58 6.35
N ALA A 106 -9.84 13.64 6.19
CA ALA A 106 -10.15 14.76 5.30
C ALA A 106 -10.16 14.39 3.80
N HIS A 107 -9.70 13.19 3.44
CA HIS A 107 -9.60 12.68 2.06
C HIS A 107 -10.52 11.49 1.80
N TRP A 108 -11.73 11.51 2.37
CA TRP A 108 -12.76 10.50 2.15
C TRP A 108 -13.51 10.67 0.81
N ASP A 109 -13.99 11.89 0.50
CA ASP A 109 -14.89 12.18 -0.64
C ASP A 109 -14.20 12.81 -1.88
N ARG A 110 -12.86 12.82 -1.94
CA ARG A 110 -12.11 13.49 -3.01
C ARG A 110 -11.84 12.60 -4.22
#